data_AF-A0A971HNE3-F1
#
_entry.id   AF-A0A971HNE3-F1
#
_cell.length_a   1.000
_cell.length_b   1.000
_cell.length_c   1.000
_cell.angle_alpha   90.00
_cell.angle_beta   90.00
_cell.angle_gamma   90.00
#
_symmetry.space_group_name_H-M   'P 1'
#
loop_
_entity.id
_entity.type
_entity.pdbx_description
1 polymer ?
#
loop_
_entity_poly.entity_id
_entity_poly.type
_entity_poly.pdbx_seq_one_letter_code
_entity_poly.pdbx_strand_id
1 'polypeptide(L)'
;MIFFAKSDFIHSLKLGLAVSLLLFINSVSLHAGFDVHLIESDSIHKIKKSMPKSSNHTQIGNFLFVRSSESDKELYKKLNKAYPSDTFKISSDEKLYLITTKDPAVLRADFPMTKTLFKKSGFIVLSANETAAMNLYSYKSNFTNVEPFIWGKVLMTAPKISTQTRIKTNDKISNFLEKLDMKTYMKNLSDIVDFKTRYTPTDSANKSLEHCQKLFEALGYPVTHQ
;
A
#
# COMPACT_ATOMS: atom_id res chain seq x y z
N MET A 1 38.75 -1.07 69.30
CA MET A 1 38.33 -2.05 68.27
C MET A 1 36.82 -2.21 68.47
N ILE A 2 35.97 -1.56 67.69
CA ILE A 2 35.52 -1.99 66.36
C ILE A 2 35.35 -0.74 65.47
N PHE A 3 36.24 -0.63 64.48
CA PHE A 3 35.96 0.06 63.22
C PHE A 3 35.12 -0.88 62.35
N PHE A 4 34.39 -0.32 61.37
CA PHE A 4 33.42 -0.97 60.45
C PHE A 4 32.00 -1.12 61.04
N ALA A 5 30.90 -0.73 60.39
CA ALA A 5 30.66 -0.53 58.96
C ALA A 5 29.61 0.58 58.73
N LYS A 6 30.06 1.84 58.57
CA LYS A 6 29.20 2.89 57.96
C LYS A 6 29.18 2.80 56.42
N SER A 7 30.17 2.14 55.79
CA SER A 7 30.25 2.01 54.34
C SER A 7 29.19 1.08 53.76
N ASP A 8 28.92 -0.04 54.43
CA ASP A 8 28.07 -1.11 53.86
C ASP A 8 26.59 -0.73 53.89
N PHE A 9 26.18 0.07 54.88
CA PHE A 9 24.84 0.64 54.95
C PHE A 9 24.61 1.72 53.88
N ILE A 10 25.62 2.56 53.61
CA ILE A 10 25.53 3.56 52.54
C ILE A 10 25.56 2.87 51.16
N HIS A 11 26.32 1.78 51.02
CA HIS A 11 26.34 1.01 49.77
C HIS A 11 25.03 0.27 49.52
N SER A 12 24.45 -0.38 50.54
CA SER A 12 23.16 -1.07 50.42
C SER A 12 22.00 -0.10 50.19
N LEU A 13 22.02 1.09 50.81
CA LEU A 13 21.05 2.14 50.57
C LEU A 13 21.15 2.69 49.13
N LYS A 14 22.38 2.92 48.64
CA LYS A 14 22.62 3.34 47.24
C LYS A 14 22.20 2.25 46.24
N LEU A 15 22.44 0.97 46.56
CA LEU A 15 22.03 -0.15 45.72
C LEU A 15 20.51 -0.28 45.67
N GLY A 16 19.83 -0.19 46.82
CA GLY A 16 18.37 -0.23 46.91
C GLY A 16 17.70 0.94 46.18
N LEU A 17 18.29 2.13 46.27
CA LEU A 17 17.81 3.32 45.56
C LEU A 17 18.07 3.20 44.04
N ALA A 18 19.20 2.63 43.62
CA ALA A 18 19.48 2.36 42.20
C ALA A 18 18.53 1.29 41.62
N VAL A 19 18.24 0.21 42.36
CA VAL A 19 17.29 -0.83 41.94
C VAL A 19 15.86 -0.29 41.90
N SER A 20 15.46 0.52 42.88
CA SER A 20 14.19 1.25 42.87
C SER A 20 14.07 2.19 41.67
N LEU A 21 15.12 2.96 41.37
CA LEU A 21 15.16 3.85 40.20
C LEU A 21 15.09 3.04 38.89
N LEU A 22 15.77 1.89 38.82
CA LEU A 22 15.73 1.02 37.64
C LEU A 22 14.34 0.38 37.46
N LEU A 23 13.68 -0.02 38.54
CA LEU A 23 12.30 -0.52 38.52
C LEU A 23 11.31 0.60 38.18
N PHE A 24 11.53 1.83 38.64
CA PHE A 24 10.73 3.01 38.33
C PHE A 24 10.90 3.42 36.86
N ILE A 25 12.13 3.43 36.33
CA ILE A 25 12.42 3.69 34.91
C ILE A 25 11.79 2.60 34.03
N ASN A 26 11.86 1.33 34.42
CA ASN A 26 11.22 0.24 33.67
C ASN A 26 9.68 0.32 33.74
N SER A 27 9.09 0.67 34.88
CA SER A 27 7.62 0.77 35.02
C SER A 27 7.03 2.03 34.35
N VAL A 28 7.76 3.15 34.32
CA VAL A 28 7.39 4.35 33.54
C VAL A 28 7.52 4.09 32.03
N SER A 29 8.48 3.27 31.61
CA SER A 29 8.65 2.89 30.19
C SER A 29 7.56 1.94 29.68
N LEU A 30 6.81 1.28 30.57
CA LEU A 30 5.74 0.35 30.25
C LEU A 30 4.37 1.02 30.01
N HIS A 31 4.23 2.32 30.30
CA HIS A 31 2.94 3.04 30.24
C HIS A 31 2.92 4.25 29.30
N ALA A 32 3.98 4.48 28.53
CA ALA A 32 4.02 5.58 27.58
C ALA A 32 3.31 5.17 26.27
N GLY A 33 2.12 5.72 26.04
CA GLY A 33 1.51 5.75 24.71
C GLY A 33 2.48 6.30 23.66
N PHE A 34 2.25 5.98 22.39
CA PHE A 34 3.11 6.42 21.30
C PHE A 34 2.31 7.16 20.23
N ASP A 35 2.96 8.09 19.54
CA ASP A 35 2.33 8.79 18.42
C ASP A 35 2.70 8.07 17.11
N VAL A 36 1.71 7.96 16.23
CA VAL A 36 1.86 7.43 14.87
C VAL A 36 1.68 8.58 13.90
N HIS A 37 2.69 8.83 13.08
CA HIS A 37 2.62 9.83 12.01
C HIS A 37 2.37 9.10 10.70
N LEU A 38 1.31 9.50 9.99
CA LEU A 38 0.97 9.04 8.66
C LEU A 38 1.41 10.10 7.65
N ILE A 39 2.39 9.76 6.82
CA ILE A 39 2.92 10.65 5.79
C ILE A 39 2.54 10.12 4.41
N GLU A 40 1.80 10.90 3.62
CA GLU A 40 1.55 10.62 2.20
C GLU A 40 2.62 11.34 1.34
N SER A 41 3.35 10.58 0.52
CA SER A 41 4.32 11.18 -0.40
C SER A 41 4.68 10.23 -1.54
N ASP A 42 4.82 10.77 -2.75
CA ASP A 42 5.38 10.04 -3.90
C ASP A 42 6.90 9.80 -3.74
N SER A 43 7.55 10.51 -2.82
CA SER A 43 9.00 10.47 -2.59
C SER A 43 9.37 9.84 -1.24
N ILE A 44 8.64 8.81 -0.78
CA ILE A 44 8.95 8.09 0.48
C ILE A 44 10.42 7.70 0.60
N HIS A 45 11.09 7.36 -0.49
CA HIS A 45 12.52 7.00 -0.48
C HIS A 45 13.43 8.12 0.03
N LYS A 46 13.11 9.39 -0.27
CA LYS A 46 13.86 10.55 0.23
C LYS A 46 13.61 10.74 1.73
N ILE A 47 12.36 10.56 2.16
CA ILE A 47 11.95 10.64 3.57
C ILE A 47 12.68 9.57 4.39
N LYS A 48 12.69 8.32 3.94
CA LYS A 48 13.41 7.21 4.59
C LYS A 48 14.90 7.49 4.74
N LYS A 49 15.55 8.13 3.75
CA LYS A 49 16.97 8.51 3.83
C LYS A 49 17.24 9.59 4.88
N SER A 50 16.27 10.47 5.13
CA SER A 50 16.40 11.52 6.15
C SER A 50 16.06 11.07 7.57
N MET A 51 15.52 9.86 7.73
CA MET A 51 15.13 9.32 9.03
C MET A 51 16.31 8.62 9.75
N PRO A 52 16.32 8.62 11.09
CA PRO A 52 17.27 7.85 11.86
C PRO A 52 17.19 6.35 11.53
N LYS A 53 18.32 5.64 11.49
CA LYS A 53 18.37 4.20 11.23
C LYS A 53 17.60 3.37 12.27
N SER A 54 17.37 3.91 13.47
CA SER A 54 16.60 3.30 14.56
C SER A 54 15.09 3.52 14.44
N SER A 55 14.61 4.25 13.43
CA SER A 55 13.18 4.58 13.29
C SER A 55 12.37 3.37 12.82
N ASN A 56 11.40 2.97 13.64
CA ASN A 56 10.42 1.95 13.30
C ASN A 56 9.37 2.53 12.35
N HIS A 57 9.41 2.11 11.08
CA HIS A 57 8.49 2.59 10.06
C HIS A 57 7.94 1.46 9.18
N THR A 58 6.71 1.59 8.73
CA THR A 58 6.04 0.63 7.83
C THR A 58 5.50 1.38 6.62
N GLN A 59 5.73 0.84 5.42
CA GLN A 59 5.27 1.46 4.18
C GLN A 59 4.08 0.68 3.59
N ILE A 60 3.02 1.41 3.24
CA ILE A 60 1.87 0.93 2.49
C ILE A 60 1.68 1.84 1.27
N GLY A 61 2.23 1.45 0.11
CA GLY A 61 2.14 2.21 -1.13
C GLY A 61 2.87 3.55 -1.01
N ASN A 62 2.13 4.65 -1.17
CA ASN A 62 2.61 6.02 -1.00
C ASN A 62 2.40 6.56 0.42
N PHE A 63 2.01 5.70 1.36
CA PHE A 63 1.87 6.04 2.78
C PHE A 63 2.99 5.45 3.61
N LEU A 64 3.53 6.25 4.51
CA LEU A 64 4.55 5.88 5.46
C LEU A 64 4.01 6.08 6.89
N PHE A 65 3.94 4.98 7.64
CA PHE A 65 3.63 4.99 9.06
C PHE A 65 4.92 5.06 9.84
N VAL A 66 5.03 6.03 10.73
CA VAL A 66 6.22 6.22 11.56
C VAL A 66 5.84 6.28 13.02
N ARG A 67 6.46 5.44 13.83
CA ARG A 67 6.30 5.47 15.28
C ARG A 67 7.24 6.51 15.88
N SER A 68 6.70 7.49 16.60
CA SER A 68 7.52 8.38 17.41
C SER A 68 7.38 8.08 18.90
N SER A 69 8.51 7.88 19.57
CA SER A 69 8.64 7.92 21.02
C SER A 69 8.88 9.35 21.51
N GLU A 70 8.72 9.55 22.81
CA GLU A 70 8.95 10.83 23.50
C GLU A 70 10.36 11.42 23.25
N SER A 71 11.36 10.56 23.07
CA SER A 71 12.74 10.91 22.74
C SER A 71 12.92 11.59 21.37
N ASP A 72 12.02 11.30 20.42
CA ASP A 72 12.22 11.65 19.01
C ASP A 72 11.27 12.77 18.54
N LYS A 73 10.45 13.30 19.45
CA LYS A 73 9.38 14.29 19.17
C LYS A 73 9.89 15.50 18.39
N GLU A 74 11.09 16.00 18.67
CA GLU A 74 11.64 17.18 17.96
C GLU A 74 12.05 16.88 16.52
N LEU A 75 12.59 15.69 16.26
CA LEU A 75 12.96 15.25 14.93
C LEU A 75 11.72 15.05 14.06
N TYR A 76 10.66 14.49 14.64
CA TYR A 76 9.38 14.34 13.95
C TYR A 76 8.64 15.67 13.75
N LYS A 77 8.76 16.63 14.67
CA LYS A 77 8.27 18.01 14.42
C LYS A 77 8.96 18.66 13.22
N LYS A 78 10.27 18.44 13.02
CA LYS A 78 11.01 18.94 11.86
C LYS A 78 10.59 18.22 10.57
N LEU A 79 10.37 16.91 10.62
CA LEU A 79 9.85 16.14 9.48
C LEU A 79 8.43 16.56 9.10
N ASN A 80 7.53 16.77 10.06
CA ASN A 80 6.15 17.20 9.80
C ASN A 80 6.08 18.61 9.16
N LYS A 81 7.05 19.49 9.49
CA LYS A 81 7.19 20.79 8.78
C LYS A 81 7.59 20.63 7.32
N ALA A 82 8.39 19.62 6.98
CA ALA A 82 8.85 19.38 5.61
C ALA A 82 7.85 18.55 4.79
N TYR A 83 7.12 17.65 5.46
CA TYR A 83 6.13 16.76 4.88
C TYR A 83 4.90 16.74 5.81
N PRO A 84 3.78 17.37 5.43
CA PRO A 84 2.59 17.39 6.27
C PRO A 84 2.14 15.96 6.56
N SER A 85 1.93 15.65 7.84
CA SER A 85 1.57 14.31 8.30
C SER A 85 0.41 14.35 9.27
N ASP A 86 -0.51 13.40 9.15
CA ASP A 86 -1.56 13.19 10.14
C ASP A 86 -0.98 12.48 11.36
N THR A 87 -1.12 13.08 12.54
CA THR A 87 -0.61 12.51 13.79
C THR A 87 -1.75 11.88 14.59
N PHE A 88 -1.63 10.59 14.88
CA PHE A 88 -2.55 9.83 15.71
C PHE A 88 -1.87 9.44 17.02
N LYS A 89 -2.43 9.90 18.14
CA LYS A 89 -2.04 9.42 19.47
C LYS A 89 -2.64 8.05 19.73
N ILE A 90 -1.80 7.09 20.12
CA ILE A 90 -2.18 5.73 20.53
C ILE A 90 -1.97 5.60 22.03
N SER A 91 -3.04 5.25 22.74
CA SER A 91 -3.02 5.05 24.19
C SER A 91 -2.22 3.79 24.55
N SER A 92 -1.76 3.67 25.80
CA SER A 92 -0.92 2.55 26.23
C SER A 92 -1.65 1.20 26.21
N ASP A 93 -2.98 1.21 26.29
CA ASP A 93 -3.87 0.05 26.24
C ASP A 93 -4.31 -0.33 24.81
N GLU A 94 -3.99 0.52 23.83
CA GLU A 94 -4.32 0.30 22.42
C GLU A 94 -3.16 -0.35 21.66
N LYS A 95 -3.51 -1.30 20.80
CA LYS A 95 -2.58 -1.91 19.83
C LYS A 95 -3.05 -1.62 18.42
N LEU A 96 -2.11 -1.52 17.49
CA LEU A 96 -2.41 -1.35 16.08
C LEU A 96 -2.67 -2.69 15.42
N TYR A 97 -3.69 -2.74 14.57
CA TYR A 97 -4.05 -3.88 13.75
C TYR A 97 -4.10 -3.49 12.28
N LEU A 98 -3.74 -4.45 11.44
CA LEU A 98 -3.85 -4.37 10.00
C LEU A 98 -4.95 -5.33 9.54
N ILE A 99 -5.95 -4.79 8.86
CA ILE A 99 -6.93 -5.56 8.12
C ILE A 99 -6.59 -5.47 6.65
N THR A 100 -6.48 -6.62 6.01
CA THR A 100 -6.34 -6.76 4.57
C THR A 100 -7.55 -7.48 4.03
N THR A 101 -8.31 -6.83 3.17
CA THR A 101 -9.58 -7.39 2.70
C THR A 101 -9.84 -7.07 1.23
N LYS A 102 -10.44 -8.05 0.55
CA LYS A 102 -11.03 -7.87 -0.78
C LYS A 102 -12.55 -7.69 -0.72
N ASP A 103 -13.13 -7.80 0.47
CA ASP A 103 -14.57 -7.72 0.68
C ASP A 103 -15.01 -6.23 0.77
N PRO A 104 -15.86 -5.75 -0.16
CA PRO A 104 -16.34 -4.38 -0.13
C PRO A 104 -17.18 -4.04 1.10
N ALA A 105 -17.80 -5.02 1.76
CA ALA A 105 -18.57 -4.80 2.98
C ALA A 105 -17.65 -4.42 4.15
N VAL A 106 -16.54 -5.15 4.32
CA VAL A 106 -15.53 -4.84 5.36
C VAL A 106 -14.81 -3.52 5.04
N LEU A 107 -14.62 -3.20 3.76
CA LEU A 107 -14.09 -1.89 3.34
C LEU A 107 -15.04 -0.72 3.59
N ARG A 108 -16.32 -0.95 3.86
CA ARG A 108 -17.27 0.11 4.21
C ARG A 108 -17.73 0.05 5.66
N ALA A 109 -17.43 -1.04 6.35
CA ALA A 109 -17.76 -1.22 7.75
C ALA A 109 -17.09 -0.16 8.63
N ASP A 110 -17.84 0.24 9.65
CA ASP A 110 -17.33 0.99 10.79
C ASP A 110 -17.07 -0.01 11.92
N PHE A 111 -15.86 0.05 12.48
CA PHE A 111 -15.43 -0.87 13.52
C PHE A 111 -15.68 -0.21 14.89
N PRO A 112 -16.66 -0.68 15.68
CA PRO A 112 -17.01 -0.07 16.95
C PRO A 112 -15.86 -0.14 17.94
N MET A 113 -15.69 0.91 18.75
CA MET A 113 -14.62 1.02 19.77
C MET A 113 -13.20 0.94 19.21
N THR A 114 -13.01 1.29 17.93
CA THR A 114 -11.69 1.40 17.31
C THR A 114 -11.48 2.79 16.73
N LYS A 115 -10.22 3.20 16.61
CA LYS A 115 -9.84 4.44 15.93
C LYS A 115 -9.21 4.06 14.60
N THR A 116 -9.84 4.44 13.50
CA THR A 116 -9.30 4.19 12.15
C THR A 116 -8.20 5.21 11.85
N LEU A 117 -6.97 4.74 11.61
CA LEU A 117 -5.84 5.58 11.22
C LEU A 117 -5.75 5.69 9.69
N PHE A 118 -6.10 4.63 8.97
CA PHE A 118 -5.97 4.56 7.52
C PHE A 118 -6.95 3.57 6.92
N LYS A 119 -7.53 3.91 5.76
CA LYS A 119 -8.47 3.05 5.04
C LYS A 119 -8.38 3.34 3.55
N LYS A 120 -7.62 2.52 2.79
CA LYS A 120 -7.47 2.68 1.33
C LYS A 120 -6.99 1.38 0.68
N SER A 121 -7.40 1.16 -0.57
CA SER A 121 -6.87 0.10 -1.45
C SER A 121 -6.85 -1.32 -0.86
N GLY A 122 -7.86 -1.69 -0.07
CA GLY A 122 -7.90 -3.03 0.55
C GLY A 122 -7.22 -3.13 1.93
N PHE A 123 -6.59 -2.05 2.40
CA PHE A 123 -5.88 -2.00 3.68
C PHE A 123 -6.61 -1.07 4.65
N ILE A 124 -6.78 -1.54 5.88
CA ILE A 124 -7.32 -0.76 6.99
C ILE A 124 -6.34 -0.88 8.15
N VAL A 125 -5.83 0.25 8.63
CA VAL A 125 -5.01 0.32 9.85
C VAL A 125 -5.82 1.03 10.91
N LEU A 126 -5.95 0.39 12.06
CA LEU A 126 -6.78 0.90 13.15
C LEU A 126 -6.11 0.59 14.50
N SER A 127 -6.37 1.41 15.50
CA SER A 127 -6.04 1.11 16.89
C SER A 127 -7.24 0.55 17.62
N ALA A 128 -7.00 -0.49 18.41
CA ALA A 128 -8.01 -1.21 19.16
C ALA A 128 -7.43 -1.65 20.51
N ASN A 129 -8.25 -1.56 21.56
CA ASN A 129 -7.99 -2.23 22.83
C ASN A 129 -8.27 -3.73 22.72
N GLU A 130 -8.03 -4.51 23.79
CA GLU A 130 -8.17 -5.96 23.75
C GLU A 130 -9.60 -6.43 23.41
N THR A 131 -10.62 -5.78 23.97
CA THR A 131 -12.04 -6.09 23.70
C THR A 131 -12.41 -5.79 22.25
N ALA A 132 -12.01 -4.63 21.73
CA ALA A 132 -12.26 -4.28 20.34
C ALA A 132 -11.47 -5.19 19.39
N ALA A 133 -10.25 -5.60 19.76
CA ALA A 133 -9.46 -6.56 18.98
C ALA A 133 -10.17 -7.91 18.82
N MET A 134 -10.84 -8.41 19.86
CA MET A 134 -11.66 -9.63 19.74
C MET A 134 -12.77 -9.47 18.68
N ASN A 135 -13.42 -8.31 18.64
CA ASN A 135 -14.42 -8.02 17.61
C ASN A 135 -13.80 -7.96 16.21
N LEU A 136 -12.59 -7.42 16.06
CA LEU A 136 -11.90 -7.40 14.76
C LEU A 136 -11.65 -8.81 14.24
N TYR A 137 -11.18 -9.72 15.09
CA TYR A 137 -10.92 -11.10 14.69
C TYR A 137 -12.18 -11.85 14.23
N SER A 138 -13.38 -11.41 14.64
CA SER A 138 -14.63 -11.97 14.11
C SER A 138 -14.85 -11.70 12.62
N TYR A 139 -14.24 -10.65 12.06
CA TYR A 139 -14.29 -10.34 10.63
C TYR A 139 -13.30 -11.18 9.80
N LYS A 140 -12.50 -12.04 10.44
CA LYS A 140 -11.55 -12.90 9.74
C LYS A 140 -12.29 -13.92 8.89
N SER A 141 -11.99 -13.94 7.60
CA SER A 141 -12.60 -14.83 6.62
C SER A 141 -11.58 -15.22 5.55
N ASN A 142 -11.98 -16.02 4.57
CA ASN A 142 -11.14 -16.35 3.41
C ASN A 142 -10.76 -15.12 2.56
N PHE A 143 -11.49 -14.01 2.71
CA PHE A 143 -11.30 -12.78 1.94
C PHE A 143 -10.81 -11.60 2.78
N THR A 144 -10.77 -11.77 4.11
CA THR A 144 -10.40 -10.75 5.09
C THR A 144 -9.43 -11.34 6.09
N ASN A 145 -8.19 -10.86 6.10
CA ASN A 145 -7.21 -11.20 7.11
C ASN A 145 -7.05 -10.05 8.11
N VAL A 146 -6.98 -10.39 9.39
CA VAL A 146 -6.78 -9.48 10.52
C VAL A 146 -5.52 -9.92 11.24
N GLU A 147 -4.51 -9.05 11.26
CA GLU A 147 -3.22 -9.32 11.90
C GLU A 147 -2.77 -8.11 12.74
N PRO A 148 -1.98 -8.33 13.82
CA PRO A 148 -1.35 -7.23 14.52
C PRO A 148 -0.42 -6.45 13.56
N PHE A 149 -0.39 -5.12 13.70
CA PHE A 149 0.43 -4.29 12.83
C PHE A 149 1.92 -4.46 13.15
N ILE A 150 2.69 -4.91 12.15
CA ILE A 150 4.13 -5.15 12.29
C ILE A 150 4.90 -3.94 11.77
N TRP A 151 5.82 -3.43 12.61
CA TRP A 151 6.75 -2.37 12.24
C TRP A 151 7.90 -2.91 11.37
N GLY A 152 8.40 -2.10 10.43
CA GLY A 152 9.54 -2.48 9.57
C GLY A 152 9.15 -3.28 8.32
N LYS A 153 7.85 -3.51 8.08
CA LYS A 153 7.34 -4.23 6.91
C LYS A 153 7.07 -3.26 5.75
N VAL A 154 7.24 -3.72 4.51
CA VAL A 154 6.78 -3.02 3.31
C VAL A 154 5.68 -3.86 2.69
N LEU A 155 4.42 -3.42 2.83
CA LEU A 155 3.24 -4.21 2.45
C LEU A 155 2.84 -3.98 1.00
N MET A 156 2.96 -2.74 0.53
CA MET A 156 2.90 -2.39 -0.88
C MET A 156 4.11 -1.52 -1.16
N THR A 157 5.03 -2.00 -1.98
CA THR A 157 5.92 -1.09 -2.68
C THR A 157 5.07 -0.46 -3.78
N ALA A 158 5.04 0.87 -3.88
CA ALA A 158 4.60 1.49 -5.12
C ALA A 158 5.33 0.77 -6.27
N PRO A 159 4.66 0.39 -7.38
CA PRO A 159 5.35 -0.18 -8.51
C PRO A 159 6.52 0.75 -8.80
N LYS A 160 7.75 0.20 -8.81
CA LYS A 160 8.90 0.95 -9.26
C LYS A 160 8.53 1.37 -10.67
N ILE A 161 8.12 2.63 -10.83
CA ILE A 161 8.15 3.28 -12.13
C ILE A 161 9.64 3.32 -12.39
N SER A 162 10.16 2.28 -13.05
CA SER A 162 11.49 2.36 -13.63
C SER A 162 11.40 3.63 -14.45
N THR A 163 12.17 4.64 -14.05
CA THR A 163 12.44 5.87 -14.80
C THR A 163 12.13 5.60 -16.24
N GLN A 164 11.02 6.18 -16.72
CA GLN A 164 10.45 5.96 -18.05
C GLN A 164 11.55 5.42 -18.96
N THR A 165 11.52 4.12 -19.24
CA THR A 165 12.03 3.69 -20.52
C THR A 165 11.17 4.47 -21.48
N ARG A 166 11.66 5.65 -21.91
CA ARG A 166 11.24 6.28 -23.15
C ARG A 166 11.45 5.15 -24.14
N ILE A 167 10.39 4.38 -24.38
CA ILE A 167 10.30 3.55 -25.55
C ILE A 167 10.61 4.56 -26.65
N LYS A 168 11.74 4.39 -27.33
CA LYS A 168 12.06 5.16 -28.53
C LYS A 168 11.06 4.67 -29.58
N THR A 169 9.80 5.06 -29.43
CA THR A 169 8.67 4.65 -30.26
C THR A 169 8.68 5.39 -31.59
N ASN A 170 9.86 5.72 -32.13
CA ASN A 170 9.91 6.59 -33.31
C ASN A 170 10.28 5.90 -34.60
N ASP A 171 10.85 4.68 -34.57
CA ASP A 171 11.31 4.08 -35.83
C ASP A 171 10.45 2.87 -36.24
N LYS A 172 10.21 1.88 -35.37
CA LYS A 172 9.56 0.63 -35.83
C LYS A 172 8.06 0.75 -36.04
N ILE A 173 7.35 1.44 -35.14
CA ILE A 173 5.89 1.60 -35.23
C ILE A 173 5.56 2.66 -36.28
N SER A 174 6.27 3.79 -36.32
CA SER A 174 6.12 4.80 -37.36
C SER A 174 6.39 4.23 -38.76
N ASN A 175 7.49 3.48 -38.94
CA ASN A 175 7.78 2.81 -40.22
C ASN A 175 6.76 1.73 -40.59
N PHE A 176 6.07 1.14 -39.60
CA PHE A 176 4.97 0.22 -39.88
C PHE A 176 3.71 0.98 -40.32
N LEU A 177 3.38 2.08 -39.63
CA LEU A 177 2.25 2.93 -39.97
C LEU A 177 2.39 3.55 -41.37
N GLU A 178 3.61 3.93 -41.78
CA GLU A 178 3.90 4.42 -43.13
C GLU A 178 3.75 3.34 -44.22
N LYS A 179 3.90 2.06 -43.86
CA LYS A 179 3.74 0.92 -44.77
C LYS A 179 2.29 0.42 -44.85
N LEU A 180 1.37 0.96 -44.04
CA LEU A 180 -0.04 0.62 -44.14
C LEU A 180 -0.63 1.27 -45.40
N ASP A 181 -1.17 0.46 -46.29
CA ASP A 181 -1.97 0.95 -47.42
C ASP A 181 -3.34 1.42 -46.91
N MET A 182 -3.35 2.66 -46.41
CA MET A 182 -4.55 3.31 -45.89
C MET A 182 -5.66 3.45 -46.94
N LYS A 183 -5.31 3.47 -48.23
CA LYS A 183 -6.30 3.56 -49.31
C LYS A 183 -7.07 2.25 -49.44
N THR A 184 -6.37 1.12 -49.43
CA THR A 184 -6.99 -0.21 -49.45
C THR A 184 -7.76 -0.47 -48.16
N TYR A 185 -7.23 -0.06 -47.00
CA TYR A 185 -7.92 -0.17 -45.72
C TYR A 185 -9.27 0.56 -45.70
N MET A 186 -9.29 1.83 -46.14
CA MET A 186 -10.53 2.62 -46.16
C MET A 186 -11.53 2.11 -47.18
N LYS A 187 -11.06 1.59 -48.32
CA LYS A 187 -11.92 0.94 -49.32
C LYS A 187 -12.60 -0.31 -48.74
N ASN A 188 -11.84 -1.20 -48.12
CA ASN A 188 -12.38 -2.41 -47.50
C ASN A 188 -13.38 -2.09 -46.38
N LEU A 189 -13.12 -1.03 -45.61
CA LEU A 189 -14.04 -0.57 -44.57
C LEU A 189 -15.35 -0.01 -45.16
N SER A 190 -15.27 0.72 -46.27
CA SER A 190 -16.45 1.17 -47.02
C SER A 190 -17.25 -0.01 -47.56
N ASP A 191 -16.58 -0.98 -48.20
CA ASP A 191 -17.21 -2.18 -48.75
C ASP A 191 -17.97 -2.95 -47.66
N ILE A 192 -17.37 -3.09 -46.46
CA ILE A 192 -18.00 -3.73 -45.30
C ILE A 192 -19.26 -2.99 -44.82
N VAL A 193 -19.21 -1.66 -44.78
CA VAL A 193 -20.37 -0.83 -44.39
C VAL A 193 -21.49 -0.91 -45.44
N ASP A 194 -21.13 -0.96 -46.73
CA ASP A 194 -22.08 -1.00 -47.84
C ASP A 194 -22.84 -2.32 -47.95
N PHE A 195 -22.32 -3.42 -47.40
CA PHE A 195 -23.08 -4.68 -47.31
C PHE A 195 -24.34 -4.57 -46.45
N LYS A 196 -24.56 -3.47 -45.70
CA LYS A 196 -25.81 -3.17 -44.95
C LYS A 196 -26.37 -4.39 -44.19
N THR A 197 -25.48 -5.12 -43.51
CA THR A 197 -25.77 -6.44 -42.91
C THR A 197 -26.67 -6.38 -41.66
N ARG A 198 -27.07 -5.19 -41.20
CA ARG A 198 -27.88 -5.02 -39.98
C ARG A 198 -29.36 -5.43 -40.11
N TYR A 199 -29.93 -5.54 -41.32
CA TYR A 199 -31.38 -5.72 -41.49
C TYR A 199 -31.86 -6.65 -42.61
N THR A 200 -30.98 -7.41 -43.28
CA THR A 200 -31.41 -8.30 -44.40
C THR A 200 -30.94 -9.73 -44.17
N PRO A 201 -31.83 -10.73 -44.09
CA PRO A 201 -31.42 -12.11 -43.90
C PRO A 201 -30.84 -12.70 -45.19
N THR A 202 -29.75 -13.44 -45.00
CA THR A 202 -29.00 -14.33 -45.91
C THR A 202 -28.06 -13.73 -46.97
N ASP A 203 -28.50 -12.96 -47.96
CA ASP A 203 -27.65 -12.75 -49.15
C ASP A 203 -26.49 -11.76 -48.95
N SER A 204 -26.73 -10.63 -48.30
CA SER A 204 -25.67 -9.63 -48.05
C SER A 204 -24.67 -10.09 -46.99
N ALA A 205 -25.13 -10.91 -46.04
CA ALA A 205 -24.26 -11.51 -45.02
C ALA A 205 -23.29 -12.51 -45.68
N ASN A 206 -23.79 -13.39 -46.55
CA ASN A 206 -22.95 -14.34 -47.30
C ASN A 206 -21.94 -13.62 -48.20
N LYS A 207 -22.36 -12.56 -48.90
CA LYS A 207 -21.44 -11.73 -49.71
C LYS A 207 -20.34 -11.06 -48.88
N SER A 208 -20.67 -10.60 -47.66
CA SER A 208 -19.67 -10.02 -46.76
C SER A 208 -18.66 -11.06 -46.25
N LEU A 209 -19.13 -12.29 -45.98
CA LEU A 209 -18.26 -13.40 -45.59
C LEU A 209 -17.34 -13.82 -46.73
N GLU A 210 -17.87 -13.97 -47.95
CA GLU A 210 -17.08 -14.27 -49.15
C GLU A 210 -16.04 -13.17 -49.45
N HIS A 211 -16.42 -11.90 -49.26
CA HIS A 211 -15.49 -10.76 -49.45
C HIS A 211 -14.34 -10.81 -48.43
N CYS A 212 -14.64 -11.03 -47.15
CA CYS A 212 -13.63 -11.20 -46.11
C CYS A 212 -12.75 -12.43 -46.38
N GLN A 213 -13.35 -13.55 -46.81
CA GLN A 213 -12.61 -14.77 -47.14
C GLN A 213 -11.57 -14.54 -48.24
N LYS A 214 -11.98 -13.91 -49.34
CA LYS A 214 -11.07 -13.56 -50.45
C LYS A 214 -9.96 -12.59 -50.02
N LEU A 215 -10.25 -11.65 -49.13
CA LEU A 215 -9.24 -10.75 -48.57
C LEU A 215 -8.19 -11.52 -47.76
N PHE A 216 -8.60 -12.47 -46.93
CA PHE A 216 -7.65 -13.29 -46.15
C PHE A 216 -6.85 -14.25 -47.03
N GLU A 217 -7.45 -14.85 -48.06
CA GLU A 217 -6.75 -15.68 -49.04
C GLU A 217 -5.71 -14.87 -49.84
N ALA A 218 -6.06 -13.64 -50.27
CA ALA A 218 -5.13 -12.74 -50.96
C ALA A 218 -3.94 -12.32 -50.07
N LEU A 219 -4.12 -12.32 -48.74
CA LEU A 219 -3.07 -12.09 -47.76
C LEU A 219 -2.27 -13.36 -47.42
N GLY A 220 -2.58 -14.50 -48.03
CA GLY A 220 -1.88 -15.77 -47.86
C GLY A 220 -2.34 -16.60 -46.66
N TYR A 221 -3.48 -16.27 -46.04
CA TYR A 221 -4.06 -17.06 -44.96
C TYR A 221 -4.91 -18.20 -45.54
N PRO A 222 -4.66 -19.47 -45.14
CA PRO A 222 -5.48 -20.58 -45.59
C PRO A 222 -6.87 -20.54 -44.93
N VAL A 223 -7.91 -20.72 -45.72
CA VAL A 223 -9.29 -20.83 -45.22
C VAL A 223 -9.68 -22.29 -45.15
N THR A 224 -9.93 -22.78 -43.94
CA THR A 224 -10.43 -24.15 -43.71
C THR A 224 -11.95 -24.10 -43.60
N HIS A 225 -12.65 -24.76 -44.52
CA HIS A 225 -14.08 -25.01 -44.38
C HIS A 225 -14.27 -26.18 -43.41
N GLN A 226 -14.94 -25.95 -42.28
CA GLN A 226 -15.43 -27.00 -41.37
C GLN A 226 -16.88 -27.33 -41.71
#